data_AF-A0A511AQW0-F1
#
_entry.id   AF-A0A511AQW0-F1
#
_cell.length_a   1.000
_cell.length_b   1.000
_cell.length_c   1.000
_cell.angle_alpha   90.00
_cell.angle_beta   90.00
_cell.angle_gamma   90.00
#
_symmetry.space_group_name_H-M   'P 1'
#
loop_
_entity.id
_entity.type
_entity.pdbx_description
1 polymer ?
#
loop_
_entity_poly.entity_id
_entity_poly.type
_entity_poly.pdbx_seq_one_letter_code
_entity_poly.pdbx_strand_id
1 'polypeptide(L)'
;MIEKWNLSMEERKVWLTLGGSVLFSFSLAVLVILFDTRILAGVEYLPKWTLTSVGLARQILGLLAGSLFSVATFTFATMLSIITLYTSNFSPRAIENFLLNPTSMQTLGIFLGGFIYCLASLFFMRSSEDEYVVVSATIALVYALGAVFTFTRFVYTSSQYVQLEKLIHSLYEEAQEVYDNYIKRFEDYPSIKHLPEMTYMYTFDITATESAYVEHIDFGTLKKIADEEEANIIVTIRVGYFVTKDEPIMEIKTNKNLEDDMEEITRRVNQSLSFESEKSAMYDPDYARIKLTEVALRAVSPGVNDPNTAIHVLHYKSLLEKRLAGMPGKYAIFINEDEEEKEDKDKGTIDQGKEKNEKQNTDEAQKENEPSTSEKSKEKGINPEDDDSKDEEKESKAYKTEIISSDKDQNDEEDKEEDKEKDNSNKKRSRVISGIKNSSEKNKKYEAILKDDSEDNNPSKDNKKEEKKQKDNKYTKSVFYRYNDFAEDLHSGYWQLVFYMQKDISGVHALFEALKTISYASHLDNLGFIKEYNEYLYNMTSKNFQETFDQNIIERDYEAVKTIIEKKKAELSE
;
A
#
# COMPACT_ATOMS: atom_id res chain seq x y z
N MET A 1 -6.81 7.82 17.50
CA MET A 1 -7.09 9.29 17.65
C MET A 1 -5.82 10.12 17.44
N ILE A 2 -4.70 9.73 18.06
CA ILE A 2 -3.40 10.39 17.86
C ILE A 2 -2.93 10.30 16.40
N GLU A 3 -3.22 9.19 15.70
CA GLU A 3 -2.84 8.99 14.30
C GLU A 3 -3.62 9.89 13.33
N LYS A 4 -4.93 10.10 13.58
CA LYS A 4 -5.77 11.02 12.79
C LYS A 4 -5.32 12.48 12.95
N TRP A 5 -4.74 12.84 14.10
CA TRP A 5 -4.04 14.11 14.27
C TRP A 5 -2.76 14.16 13.42
N ASN A 6 -1.98 13.08 13.40
CA ASN A 6 -0.72 12.95 12.66
C ASN A 6 -0.88 13.17 11.14
N LEU A 7 -1.88 12.55 10.49
CA LEU A 7 -2.17 12.78 9.06
C LEU A 7 -2.54 14.25 8.78
N SER A 8 -3.44 14.82 9.58
CA SER A 8 -3.80 16.24 9.46
C SER A 8 -2.60 17.18 9.70
N MET A 9 -1.62 16.73 10.49
CA MET A 9 -0.38 17.46 10.76
C MET A 9 0.60 17.36 9.60
N GLU A 10 0.62 16.30 8.80
CA GLU A 10 1.49 16.17 7.63
C GLU A 10 1.08 17.13 6.50
N GLU A 11 -0.21 17.20 6.16
CA GLU A 11 -0.73 18.21 5.22
C GLU A 11 -0.41 19.64 5.71
N ARG A 12 -0.70 19.93 6.98
CA ARG A 12 -0.43 21.24 7.59
C ARG A 12 1.06 21.58 7.58
N LYS A 13 1.94 20.61 7.89
CA LYS A 13 3.40 20.73 7.91
C LYS A 13 3.94 21.17 6.54
N VAL A 14 3.37 20.69 5.44
CA VAL A 14 3.74 21.15 4.09
C VAL A 14 3.39 22.63 3.89
N TRP A 15 2.13 23.03 4.12
CA TRP A 15 1.71 24.43 4.01
C TRP A 15 2.45 25.36 5.00
N LEU A 16 2.80 24.85 6.19
CA LEU A 16 3.62 25.54 7.17
C LEU A 16 5.08 25.73 6.72
N THR A 17 5.67 24.81 5.92
CA THR A 17 7.01 25.06 5.35
C THR A 17 7.00 26.18 4.30
N LEU A 18 5.98 26.21 3.43
CA LEU A 18 5.82 27.27 2.43
C LEU A 18 5.53 28.63 3.09
N GLY A 19 4.53 28.68 3.97
CA GLY A 19 4.19 29.90 4.73
C GLY A 19 5.34 30.36 5.63
N GLY A 20 6.03 29.43 6.28
CA GLY A 20 7.19 29.70 7.13
C GLY A 20 8.37 30.27 6.35
N SER A 21 8.64 29.79 5.13
CA SER A 21 9.68 30.36 4.25
C SER A 21 9.36 31.81 3.86
N VAL A 22 8.10 32.09 3.53
CA VAL A 22 7.67 33.47 3.20
C VAL A 22 7.72 34.39 4.43
N LEU A 23 7.25 33.94 5.59
CA LEU A 23 7.30 34.69 6.85
C LEU A 23 8.74 34.93 7.32
N PHE A 24 9.63 33.96 7.16
CA PHE A 24 11.06 34.11 7.42
C PHE A 24 11.67 35.18 6.51
N SER A 25 11.42 35.13 5.21
CA SER A 25 11.99 36.10 4.27
C SER A 25 11.41 37.51 4.42
N PHE A 26 10.14 37.64 4.82
CA PHE A 26 9.56 38.92 5.24
C PHE A 26 10.20 39.44 6.53
N SER A 27 10.40 38.58 7.53
CA SER A 27 11.07 38.94 8.80
C SER A 27 12.52 39.37 8.56
N LEU A 28 13.23 38.68 7.66
CA LEU A 28 14.57 39.05 7.20
C LEU A 28 14.57 40.43 6.52
N ALA A 29 13.57 40.72 5.68
CA ALA A 29 13.42 42.05 5.07
C ALA A 29 13.24 43.13 6.13
N VAL A 30 12.36 42.93 7.11
CA VAL A 30 12.15 43.88 8.22
C VAL A 30 13.42 44.08 9.04
N LEU A 31 14.19 43.02 9.33
CA LEU A 31 15.47 43.12 10.04
C LEU A 31 16.53 43.90 9.24
N VAL A 32 16.66 43.66 7.95
CA VAL A 32 17.63 44.36 7.09
C VAL A 32 17.20 45.82 6.85
N ILE A 33 15.91 46.10 6.72
CA ILE A 33 15.36 47.47 6.69
C ILE A 33 15.66 48.21 8.00
N LEU A 34 15.50 47.56 9.16
CA LEU A 34 15.84 48.17 10.45
C LEU A 34 17.35 48.40 10.60
N PHE A 35 18.19 47.55 10.03
CA PHE A 35 19.64 47.74 9.97
C PHE A 35 20.01 48.95 9.09
N ASP A 36 19.56 48.95 7.83
CA ASP A 36 19.82 50.00 6.83
C ASP A 36 19.29 51.39 7.26
N THR A 37 18.31 51.45 8.18
CA THR A 37 17.73 52.72 8.66
C THR A 37 18.25 53.21 10.01
N ARG A 38 18.59 52.33 10.96
CA ARG A 38 18.97 52.74 12.33
C ARG A 38 20.45 52.59 12.65
N ILE A 39 21.22 51.85 11.86
CA ILE A 39 22.56 51.38 12.25
C ILE A 39 23.65 51.96 11.33
N LEU A 40 23.55 53.26 10.99
CA LEU A 40 24.62 53.98 10.28
C LEU A 40 25.99 53.86 11.01
N ALA A 41 26.00 53.81 12.35
CA ALA A 41 27.21 53.67 13.15
C ALA A 41 27.90 52.29 13.05
N GLY A 42 27.23 51.28 12.45
CA GLY A 42 27.84 49.96 12.20
C GLY A 42 28.53 49.84 10.84
N VAL A 43 28.27 50.78 9.93
CA VAL A 43 28.67 50.71 8.51
C VAL A 43 30.19 50.71 8.33
N GLU A 44 30.96 51.36 9.22
CA GLU A 44 32.42 51.40 9.17
C GLU A 44 33.11 50.04 9.36
N TYR A 45 32.42 49.08 9.99
CA TYR A 45 32.93 47.72 10.22
C TYR A 45 32.59 46.73 9.10
N LEU A 46 31.72 47.12 8.16
CA LEU A 46 31.32 46.27 7.04
C LEU A 46 32.33 46.37 5.87
N PRO A 47 32.66 45.26 5.20
CA PRO A 47 33.48 45.31 3.99
C PRO A 47 32.81 46.16 2.92
N LYS A 48 33.58 47.05 2.26
CA LYS A 48 33.06 47.99 1.25
C LYS A 48 32.35 47.35 0.05
N TRP A 49 32.50 46.04 -0.17
CA TRP A 49 31.77 45.29 -1.20
C TRP A 49 30.34 44.90 -0.80
N THR A 50 29.97 45.01 0.48
CA THR A 50 28.62 44.71 1.00
C THR A 50 27.68 45.92 1.04
N LEU A 51 28.15 47.08 0.56
CA LEU A 51 27.46 48.36 0.63
C LEU A 51 27.17 48.85 -0.80
N THR A 52 25.89 49.02 -1.12
CA THR A 52 25.41 49.43 -2.45
C THR A 52 24.67 50.77 -2.33
N SER A 53 24.79 51.68 -3.31
CA SER A 53 23.98 52.91 -3.30
C SER A 53 22.49 52.61 -3.49
N VAL A 54 21.61 53.40 -2.86
CA VAL A 54 20.15 53.21 -2.95
C VAL A 54 19.65 53.11 -4.40
N GLY A 55 20.18 53.91 -5.33
CA GLY A 55 19.80 53.86 -6.75
C GLY A 55 20.11 52.51 -7.42
N LEU A 56 21.30 51.96 -7.20
CA LEU A 56 21.68 50.63 -7.73
C LEU A 56 20.97 49.50 -6.98
N ALA A 57 20.74 49.66 -5.67
CA ALA A 57 19.99 48.71 -4.86
C ALA A 57 18.54 48.55 -5.37
N ARG A 58 17.85 49.65 -5.67
CA ARG A 58 16.49 49.61 -6.28
C ARG A 58 16.49 48.88 -7.63
N GLN A 59 17.53 49.05 -8.46
CA GLN A 59 17.63 48.33 -9.75
C GLN A 59 17.81 46.82 -9.54
N ILE A 60 18.73 46.41 -8.66
CA ILE A 60 19.00 45.00 -8.34
C ILE A 60 17.76 44.33 -7.73
N LEU A 61 17.14 44.95 -6.72
CA LEU A 61 15.94 44.44 -6.07
C LEU A 61 14.75 44.35 -7.04
N GLY A 62 14.60 45.31 -7.97
CA GLY A 62 13.56 45.27 -9.01
C GLY A 62 13.74 44.13 -10.00
N LEU A 63 14.98 43.93 -10.47
CA LEU A 63 15.34 42.81 -11.35
C LEU A 63 15.08 41.46 -10.66
N LEU A 64 15.53 41.31 -9.41
CA LEU A 64 15.38 40.08 -8.63
C LEU A 64 13.93 39.80 -8.26
N ALA A 65 13.11 40.81 -7.95
CA ALA A 65 11.67 40.61 -7.72
C ALA A 65 10.99 39.99 -8.96
N GLY A 66 11.27 40.54 -10.15
CA GLY A 66 10.71 40.04 -11.41
C GLY A 66 11.16 38.61 -11.73
N SER A 67 12.45 38.30 -11.57
CA SER A 67 12.98 36.96 -11.85
C SER A 67 12.50 35.92 -10.84
N LEU A 68 12.50 36.22 -9.53
CA LEU A 68 12.04 35.29 -8.49
C LEU A 68 10.54 34.98 -8.61
N PHE A 69 9.71 35.97 -8.94
CA PHE A 69 8.28 35.74 -9.20
C PHE A 69 8.06 34.88 -10.46
N SER A 70 8.83 35.12 -11.52
CA SER A 70 8.76 34.34 -12.76
C SER A 70 9.18 32.87 -12.53
N VAL A 71 10.25 32.64 -11.77
CA VAL A 71 10.71 31.29 -11.41
C VAL A 71 9.73 30.61 -10.44
N ALA A 72 9.10 31.33 -9.50
CA ALA A 72 8.01 30.80 -8.68
C ALA A 72 6.82 30.33 -9.53
N THR A 73 6.42 31.13 -10.52
CA THR A 73 5.31 30.83 -11.43
C THR A 73 5.62 29.60 -12.30
N PHE A 74 6.81 29.54 -12.87
CA PHE A 74 7.29 28.37 -13.61
C PHE A 74 7.31 27.12 -12.73
N THR A 75 7.85 27.22 -11.51
CA THR A 75 7.97 26.11 -10.54
C THR A 75 6.61 25.54 -10.17
N PHE A 76 5.61 26.39 -9.93
CA PHE A 76 4.23 25.97 -9.69
C PHE A 76 3.58 25.32 -10.94
N ALA A 77 3.79 25.90 -12.14
CA ALA A 77 3.31 25.31 -13.38
C ALA A 77 3.94 23.93 -13.68
N THR A 78 5.23 23.74 -13.36
CA THR A 78 5.89 22.43 -13.46
C THR A 78 5.30 21.42 -12.48
N MET A 79 4.97 21.80 -11.25
CA MET A 79 4.27 20.90 -10.31
C MET A 79 2.91 20.47 -10.85
N LEU A 80 2.09 21.41 -11.33
CA LEU A 80 0.79 21.10 -11.94
C LEU A 80 0.95 20.19 -13.18
N SER A 81 1.97 20.41 -14.00
CA SER A 81 2.26 19.58 -15.16
C SER A 81 2.66 18.15 -14.78
N ILE A 82 3.47 17.96 -13.72
CA ILE A 82 3.83 16.63 -13.20
C ILE A 82 2.60 15.92 -12.63
N ILE A 83 1.74 16.63 -11.89
CA ILE A 83 0.46 16.09 -11.40
C ILE A 83 -0.40 15.65 -12.58
N THR A 84 -0.59 16.48 -13.60
CA THR A 84 -1.36 16.11 -14.81
C THR A 84 -0.75 14.91 -15.55
N LEU A 85 0.58 14.83 -15.65
CA LEU A 85 1.28 13.69 -16.25
C LEU A 85 1.00 12.41 -15.45
N TYR A 86 1.13 12.44 -14.13
CA TYR A 86 0.82 11.30 -13.26
C TYR A 86 -0.65 10.89 -13.33
N THR A 87 -1.59 11.84 -13.23
CA THR A 87 -3.05 11.57 -13.25
C THR A 87 -3.50 10.96 -14.58
N SER A 88 -2.83 11.32 -15.68
CA SER A 88 -3.12 10.76 -17.00
C SER A 88 -2.44 9.41 -17.27
N ASN A 89 -1.26 9.15 -16.71
CA ASN A 89 -0.48 7.93 -17.02
C ASN A 89 -0.61 6.80 -15.98
N PHE A 90 -1.01 7.09 -14.74
CA PHE A 90 -1.04 6.12 -13.64
C PHE A 90 -2.44 6.03 -13.02
N SER A 91 -2.67 6.63 -11.85
CA SER A 91 -3.98 6.79 -11.20
C SER A 91 -3.94 8.03 -10.31
N PRO A 92 -5.05 8.78 -10.14
CA PRO A 92 -5.17 9.84 -9.13
C PRO A 92 -4.68 9.42 -7.73
N ARG A 93 -4.91 8.14 -7.37
CA ARG A 93 -4.62 7.55 -6.04
C ARG A 93 -3.12 7.32 -5.77
N ALA A 94 -2.27 7.51 -6.77
CA ALA A 94 -0.81 7.36 -6.67
C ALA A 94 -0.06 8.69 -6.45
N ILE A 95 -0.77 9.82 -6.27
CA ILE A 95 -0.22 11.18 -6.48
C ILE A 95 -0.30 12.06 -5.22
N GLU A 96 -1.10 11.65 -4.24
CA GLU A 96 -1.37 12.34 -2.98
C GLU A 96 -0.07 12.87 -2.31
N ASN A 97 0.96 12.03 -2.27
CA ASN A 97 2.28 12.34 -1.71
C ASN A 97 3.14 13.32 -2.55
N PHE A 98 2.81 13.61 -3.81
CA PHE A 98 3.59 14.53 -4.66
C PHE A 98 3.28 16.00 -4.37
N LEU A 99 2.01 16.38 -4.20
CA LEU A 99 1.62 17.74 -3.77
C LEU A 99 2.20 18.08 -2.40
N LEU A 100 2.30 17.06 -1.54
CA LEU A 100 2.86 17.15 -0.20
C LEU A 100 4.40 17.08 -0.16
N ASN A 101 5.09 17.09 -1.30
CA ASN A 101 6.55 16.96 -1.31
C ASN A 101 7.24 18.18 -0.65
N PRO A 102 8.03 17.98 0.43
CA PRO A 102 8.63 19.10 1.15
C PRO A 102 9.71 19.83 0.34
N THR A 103 10.42 19.15 -0.59
CA THR A 103 11.42 19.82 -1.44
C THR A 103 10.76 20.77 -2.44
N SER A 104 9.66 20.34 -3.05
CA SER A 104 8.87 21.16 -3.98
C SER A 104 8.31 22.42 -3.29
N MET A 105 7.67 22.25 -2.13
CA MET A 105 7.02 23.36 -1.42
C MET A 105 8.01 24.29 -0.71
N GLN A 106 9.14 23.78 -0.20
CA GLN A 106 10.26 24.63 0.25
C GLN A 106 10.82 25.48 -0.89
N THR A 107 10.98 24.90 -2.09
CA THR A 107 11.47 25.63 -3.27
C THR A 107 10.55 26.79 -3.63
N LEU A 108 9.24 26.52 -3.74
CA LEU A 108 8.24 27.54 -4.04
C LEU A 108 8.18 28.62 -2.93
N GLY A 109 8.25 28.21 -1.66
CA GLY A 109 8.32 29.11 -0.51
C GLY A 109 9.56 30.01 -0.49
N ILE A 110 10.72 29.52 -0.97
CA ILE A 110 11.95 30.30 -1.10
C ILE A 110 11.81 31.34 -2.23
N PHE A 111 11.25 31.00 -3.39
CA PHE A 111 11.08 31.97 -4.48
C PHE A 111 10.04 33.04 -4.16
N LEU A 112 8.89 32.65 -3.58
CA LEU A 112 7.89 33.61 -3.10
C LEU A 112 8.43 34.45 -1.94
N GLY A 113 9.18 33.86 -1.01
CA GLY A 113 9.84 34.57 0.09
C GLY A 113 10.85 35.60 -0.40
N GLY A 114 11.68 35.26 -1.39
CA GLY A 114 12.67 36.17 -1.98
C GLY A 114 12.03 37.31 -2.76
N PHE A 115 10.93 37.03 -3.47
CA PHE A 115 10.09 38.05 -4.11
C PHE A 115 9.50 39.03 -3.08
N ILE A 116 8.92 38.53 -1.99
CA ILE A 116 8.38 39.35 -0.90
C ILE A 116 9.50 40.15 -0.20
N TYR A 117 10.68 39.56 0.01
CA TYR A 117 11.86 40.26 0.52
C TYR A 117 12.22 41.45 -0.37
N CYS A 118 12.30 41.24 -1.69
CA CYS A 118 12.63 42.30 -2.65
C CYS A 118 11.57 43.40 -2.66
N LEU A 119 10.27 43.06 -2.68
CA LEU A 119 9.18 44.03 -2.63
C LEU A 119 9.15 44.84 -1.33
N ALA A 120 9.34 44.21 -0.17
CA ALA A 120 9.37 44.90 1.12
C ALA A 120 10.54 45.90 1.18
N SER A 121 11.71 45.49 0.70
CA SER A 121 12.92 46.33 0.61
C SER A 121 12.71 47.52 -0.32
N LEU A 122 12.16 47.29 -1.53
CA LEU A 122 11.80 48.34 -2.50
C LEU A 122 10.77 49.33 -1.97
N PHE A 123 9.73 48.84 -1.31
CA PHE A 123 8.67 49.68 -0.75
C PHE A 123 9.25 50.64 0.29
N PHE A 124 10.14 50.16 1.16
CA PHE A 124 10.78 50.99 2.17
C PHE A 124 11.79 51.98 1.58
N MET A 125 12.62 51.54 0.62
CA MET A 125 13.59 52.40 -0.09
C MET A 125 12.96 53.55 -0.89
N ARG A 126 11.63 53.65 -0.97
CA ARG A 126 10.94 54.79 -1.60
C ARG A 126 11.14 56.11 -0.84
N SER A 127 11.52 56.06 0.44
CA SER A 127 11.64 57.23 1.32
C SER A 127 13.07 57.68 1.63
N SER A 128 14.09 57.05 1.02
CA SER A 128 15.51 57.36 1.23
C SER A 128 16.12 58.13 0.06
N GLU A 129 17.00 59.08 0.35
CA GLU A 129 17.78 59.82 -0.66
C GLU A 129 18.83 58.90 -1.33
N ASP A 130 19.26 59.23 -2.54
CA ASP A 130 20.09 58.33 -3.35
C ASP A 130 21.57 58.25 -2.93
N GLU A 131 22.03 59.15 -2.05
CA GLU A 131 23.39 59.18 -1.52
C GLU A 131 23.65 58.14 -0.40
N TYR A 132 22.60 57.56 0.18
CA TYR A 132 22.74 56.53 1.22
C TYR A 132 23.25 55.21 0.64
N VAL A 133 24.02 54.48 1.44
CA VAL A 133 24.47 53.11 1.16
C VAL A 133 23.69 52.11 2.02
N VAL A 134 23.35 50.97 1.41
CA VAL A 134 22.42 49.96 1.94
C VAL A 134 22.95 48.55 1.68
N VAL A 135 22.65 47.63 2.61
CA VAL A 135 23.06 46.22 2.59
C VAL A 135 21.99 45.31 1.98
N SER A 136 20.73 45.78 1.92
CA SER A 136 19.59 45.04 1.34
C SER A 136 19.87 44.40 -0.04
N ALA A 137 20.59 45.07 -0.93
CA ALA A 137 20.89 44.52 -2.27
C ALA A 137 21.92 43.39 -2.23
N THR A 138 22.89 43.44 -1.34
CA THR A 138 23.87 42.35 -1.15
C THR A 138 23.19 41.12 -0.54
N ILE A 139 22.28 41.30 0.42
CA ILE A 139 21.47 40.21 0.96
C ILE A 139 20.55 39.62 -0.11
N ALA A 140 19.94 40.46 -0.96
CA ALA A 140 19.16 39.99 -2.11
C ALA A 140 19.99 39.12 -3.08
N LEU A 141 21.24 39.51 -3.35
CA LEU A 141 22.15 38.75 -4.21
C LEU A 141 22.52 37.39 -3.59
N VAL A 142 22.83 37.35 -2.29
CA VAL A 142 23.11 36.10 -1.56
C VAL A 142 21.87 35.20 -1.53
N TYR A 143 20.68 35.77 -1.31
CA TYR A 143 19.40 35.06 -1.39
C TYR A 143 19.18 34.48 -2.80
N ALA A 144 19.46 35.25 -3.85
CA ALA A 144 19.33 34.80 -5.23
C ALA A 144 20.29 33.65 -5.59
N LEU A 145 21.53 33.66 -5.07
CA LEU A 145 22.46 32.53 -5.22
C LEU A 145 21.95 31.27 -4.51
N GLY A 146 21.40 31.42 -3.30
CA GLY A 146 20.70 30.33 -2.60
C GLY A 146 19.52 29.79 -3.40
N ALA A 147 18.69 30.69 -3.95
CA ALA A 147 17.55 30.34 -4.79
C ALA A 147 17.96 29.57 -6.07
N VAL A 148 19.09 29.92 -6.71
CA VAL A 148 19.62 29.15 -7.86
C VAL A 148 19.99 27.72 -7.44
N PHE A 149 20.64 27.52 -6.30
CA PHE A 149 20.93 26.17 -5.79
C PHE A 149 19.64 25.39 -5.49
N THR A 150 18.65 26.03 -4.88
CA THR A 150 17.33 25.45 -4.62
C THR A 150 16.61 25.09 -5.93
N PHE A 151 16.71 25.91 -6.98
CA PHE A 151 16.15 25.64 -8.31
C PHE A 151 16.81 24.41 -8.95
N THR A 152 18.13 24.30 -8.91
CA THR A 152 18.85 23.11 -9.42
C THR A 152 18.43 21.85 -8.66
N ARG A 153 18.27 21.92 -7.33
CA ARG A 153 17.73 20.81 -6.53
C ARG A 153 16.31 20.44 -6.96
N PHE A 154 15.42 21.41 -7.16
CA PHE A 154 14.06 21.18 -7.64
C PHE A 154 14.04 20.49 -9.00
N VAL A 155 14.78 20.99 -9.99
CA VAL A 155 14.87 20.36 -11.33
C VAL A 155 15.36 18.90 -11.24
N TYR A 156 16.39 18.64 -10.44
CA TYR A 156 16.87 17.27 -10.20
C TYR A 156 15.78 16.39 -9.56
N THR A 157 15.12 16.88 -8.50
CA THR A 157 14.05 16.18 -7.78
C THR A 157 12.85 15.90 -8.68
N SER A 158 12.38 16.88 -9.45
CA SER A 158 11.31 16.70 -10.46
C SER A 158 11.67 15.66 -11.51
N SER A 159 12.94 15.63 -11.97
CA SER A 159 13.42 14.60 -12.91
C SER A 159 13.44 13.19 -12.32
N GLN A 160 13.56 13.03 -10.99
CA GLN A 160 13.40 11.73 -10.34
C GLN A 160 11.92 11.29 -10.29
N TYR A 161 10.97 12.22 -10.15
CA TYR A 161 9.55 11.87 -10.13
C TYR A 161 8.99 11.48 -11.51
N VAL A 162 9.58 11.91 -12.61
CA VAL A 162 9.16 11.43 -13.95
C VAL A 162 9.52 9.93 -14.17
N GLN A 163 10.30 9.30 -13.29
CA GLN A 163 10.69 7.88 -13.41
C GLN A 163 9.64 6.94 -12.79
N LEU A 164 8.86 6.28 -13.67
CA LEU A 164 7.83 5.31 -13.32
C LEU A 164 8.31 4.20 -12.36
N GLU A 165 9.52 3.68 -12.56
CA GLU A 165 10.11 2.66 -11.67
C GLU A 165 10.17 3.12 -10.21
N LYS A 166 10.43 4.41 -9.95
CA LYS A 166 10.50 4.98 -8.61
C LYS A 166 9.13 5.20 -7.98
N LEU A 167 8.11 5.48 -8.80
CA LEU A 167 6.72 5.48 -8.34
C LEU A 167 6.30 4.08 -7.91
N ILE A 168 6.56 3.06 -8.74
CA ILE A 168 6.21 1.67 -8.43
C ILE A 168 6.93 1.20 -7.17
N HIS A 169 8.22 1.51 -7.02
CA HIS A 169 8.99 1.18 -5.82
C HIS A 169 8.43 1.90 -4.57
N SER A 170 8.15 3.20 -4.66
CA SER A 170 7.59 3.97 -3.53
C SER A 170 6.18 3.49 -3.11
N LEU A 171 5.33 3.09 -4.07
CA LEU A 171 4.03 2.48 -3.78
C LEU A 171 4.17 1.08 -3.17
N TYR A 172 5.20 0.32 -3.57
CA TYR A 172 5.54 -0.94 -2.94
C TYR A 172 6.07 -0.73 -1.50
N GLU A 173 6.93 0.25 -1.24
CA GLU A 173 7.42 0.58 0.11
C GLU A 173 6.26 1.01 1.03
N GLU A 174 5.37 1.89 0.57
CA GLU A 174 4.15 2.30 1.28
C GLU A 174 3.27 1.09 1.61
N ALA A 175 2.98 0.25 0.61
CA ALA A 175 2.18 -0.96 0.81
C ALA A 175 2.88 -2.00 1.69
N GLN A 176 4.22 -2.07 1.67
CA GLN A 176 4.98 -3.00 2.51
C GLN A 176 4.86 -2.62 3.99
N GLU A 177 4.96 -1.33 4.33
CA GLU A 177 4.76 -0.85 5.71
C GLU A 177 3.33 -1.15 6.20
N VAL A 178 2.31 -0.97 5.36
CA VAL A 178 0.92 -1.32 5.68
C VAL A 178 0.77 -2.83 5.91
N TYR A 179 1.34 -3.67 5.05
CA TYR A 179 1.32 -5.13 5.20
C TYR A 179 2.06 -5.59 6.46
N ASP A 180 3.24 -5.03 6.77
CA ASP A 180 4.02 -5.41 7.95
C ASP A 180 3.32 -5.00 9.25
N ASN A 181 2.72 -3.80 9.30
CA ASN A 181 1.91 -3.37 10.44
C ASN A 181 0.62 -4.19 10.60
N TYR A 182 -0.01 -4.60 9.48
CA TYR A 182 -1.20 -5.46 9.52
C TYR A 182 -0.86 -6.87 10.02
N ILE A 183 0.19 -7.49 9.47
CA ILE A 183 0.65 -8.83 9.88
C ILE A 183 0.97 -8.85 11.37
N LYS A 184 1.78 -7.89 11.83
CA LYS A 184 2.16 -7.73 13.23
C LYS A 184 0.98 -7.50 14.18
N ARG A 185 -0.12 -6.92 13.70
CA ARG A 185 -1.34 -6.73 14.52
C ARG A 185 -2.05 -8.05 14.86
N PHE A 186 -1.83 -9.11 14.08
CA PHE A 186 -2.51 -10.40 14.25
C PHE A 186 -1.55 -11.59 14.46
N GLU A 187 -0.23 -11.41 14.44
CA GLU A 187 0.74 -12.52 14.56
C GLU A 187 0.73 -13.22 15.93
N ASP A 188 0.50 -12.47 17.01
CA ASP A 188 0.42 -12.98 18.38
C ASP A 188 -0.95 -13.63 18.72
N TYR A 189 -1.96 -13.50 17.86
CA TYR A 189 -3.33 -13.95 18.16
C TYR A 189 -3.62 -15.35 17.61
N PRO A 190 -4.25 -16.25 18.40
CA PRO A 190 -4.69 -17.55 17.90
C PRO A 190 -5.61 -17.42 16.68
N SER A 191 -5.36 -18.20 15.63
CA SER A 191 -6.18 -18.19 14.42
C SER A 191 -6.78 -19.55 14.06
N ILE A 192 -7.93 -19.51 13.38
CA ILE A 192 -8.69 -20.69 12.96
C ILE A 192 -9.18 -20.54 11.51
N LYS A 193 -9.25 -21.66 10.79
CA LYS A 193 -9.69 -21.71 9.38
C LYS A 193 -11.20 -21.49 9.20
N HIS A 194 -11.98 -21.96 10.18
CA HIS A 194 -13.44 -21.91 10.19
C HIS A 194 -13.92 -21.55 11.60
N LEU A 195 -15.01 -20.78 11.71
CA LEU A 195 -15.66 -20.51 12.99
C LEU A 195 -16.15 -21.83 13.63
N PRO A 196 -16.07 -21.99 14.96
CA PRO A 196 -16.57 -23.19 15.64
C PRO A 196 -18.11 -23.30 15.58
N GLU A 197 -18.64 -24.52 15.72
CA GLU A 197 -20.08 -24.81 15.84
C GLU A 197 -20.65 -24.30 17.19
N MET A 198 -20.73 -22.99 17.35
CA MET A 198 -21.19 -22.34 18.57
C MET A 198 -22.70 -22.51 18.76
N THR A 199 -23.10 -23.23 19.80
CA THR A 199 -24.52 -23.41 20.18
C THR A 199 -24.87 -22.43 21.31
N TYR A 200 -25.54 -21.34 20.96
CA TYR A 200 -26.00 -20.30 21.87
C TYR A 200 -27.53 -20.17 21.81
N MET A 201 -28.17 -19.75 22.91
CA MET A 201 -29.62 -19.55 22.95
C MET A 201 -30.10 -18.34 22.14
N TYR A 202 -29.27 -17.30 22.05
CA TYR A 202 -29.59 -16.04 21.37
C TYR A 202 -28.52 -15.68 20.33
N THR A 203 -28.94 -14.99 19.28
CA THR A 203 -28.08 -14.33 18.30
C THR A 203 -28.68 -12.98 17.97
N PHE A 204 -27.89 -11.92 18.06
CA PHE A 204 -28.31 -10.54 17.81
C PHE A 204 -27.39 -9.89 16.78
N ASP A 205 -27.97 -9.27 15.75
CA ASP A 205 -27.23 -8.52 14.74
C ASP A 205 -26.96 -7.10 15.25
N ILE A 206 -25.71 -6.64 15.12
CA ILE A 206 -25.33 -5.24 15.35
C ILE A 206 -25.26 -4.54 14.00
N THR A 207 -25.95 -3.41 13.87
CA THR A 207 -25.96 -2.62 12.63
C THR A 207 -25.01 -1.40 12.69
N ALA A 208 -24.56 -0.95 11.52
CA ALA A 208 -23.77 0.28 11.39
C ALA A 208 -24.63 1.54 11.59
N THR A 209 -24.16 2.51 12.37
CA THR A 209 -24.89 3.78 12.58
C THR A 209 -24.81 4.76 11.41
N GLU A 210 -23.83 4.62 10.52
CA GLU A 210 -23.52 5.56 9.44
C GLU A 210 -23.12 4.83 8.13
N SER A 211 -23.22 5.50 6.98
CA SER A 211 -22.81 4.97 5.67
C SER A 211 -21.43 5.51 5.29
N ALA A 212 -20.37 4.69 5.42
CA ALA A 212 -18.98 5.13 5.30
C ALA A 212 -18.00 3.96 5.07
N TYR A 213 -16.72 4.26 4.84
CA TYR A 213 -15.65 3.26 4.92
C TYR A 213 -15.22 3.02 6.37
N VAL A 214 -14.93 1.76 6.72
CA VAL A 214 -14.39 1.38 8.03
C VAL A 214 -12.88 1.66 8.06
N GLU A 215 -12.46 2.72 8.76
CA GLU A 215 -11.06 3.14 8.93
C GLU A 215 -10.32 2.29 9.99
N HIS A 216 -11.00 1.93 11.08
CA HIS A 216 -10.39 1.21 12.21
C HIS A 216 -11.43 0.39 12.99
N ILE A 217 -10.98 -0.70 13.63
CA ILE A 217 -11.76 -1.54 14.54
C ILE A 217 -10.98 -1.72 15.86
N ASP A 218 -11.50 -1.21 16.98
CA ASP A 218 -10.91 -1.38 18.31
C ASP A 218 -11.35 -2.71 18.94
N PHE A 219 -10.58 -3.76 18.63
CA PHE A 219 -10.73 -5.08 19.23
C PHE A 219 -10.62 -5.07 20.77
N GLY A 220 -9.92 -4.10 21.37
CA GLY A 220 -9.80 -3.97 22.83
C GLY A 220 -11.06 -3.44 23.52
N THR A 221 -11.92 -2.72 22.78
CA THR A 221 -13.27 -2.37 23.24
C THR A 221 -14.27 -3.50 22.95
N LEU A 222 -14.18 -4.16 21.78
CA LEU A 222 -15.00 -5.33 21.47
C LEU A 222 -14.79 -6.48 22.48
N LYS A 223 -13.55 -6.73 22.90
CA LYS A 223 -13.18 -7.75 23.90
C LYS A 223 -13.99 -7.56 25.19
N LYS A 224 -13.97 -6.35 25.76
CA LYS A 224 -14.70 -6.00 26.99
C LYS A 224 -16.22 -6.21 26.87
N ILE A 225 -16.79 -5.94 25.70
CA ILE A 225 -18.23 -6.18 25.45
C ILE A 225 -18.52 -7.68 25.41
N ALA A 226 -17.64 -8.49 24.82
CA ALA A 226 -17.72 -9.96 24.86
C ALA A 226 -17.56 -10.52 26.30
N ASP A 227 -16.70 -9.91 27.11
CA ASP A 227 -16.50 -10.27 28.53
C ASP A 227 -17.73 -9.96 29.40
N GLU A 228 -18.23 -8.72 29.31
CA GLU A 228 -19.31 -8.16 30.13
C GLU A 228 -20.66 -8.83 29.85
N GLU A 229 -20.95 -9.14 28.58
CA GLU A 229 -22.24 -9.74 28.15
C GLU A 229 -22.19 -11.28 28.04
N GLU A 230 -21.10 -11.88 28.49
CA GLU A 230 -20.80 -13.32 28.42
C GLU A 230 -21.01 -13.92 27.03
N ALA A 231 -20.55 -13.18 26.01
CA ALA A 231 -20.97 -13.33 24.62
C ALA A 231 -19.77 -13.52 23.68
N ASN A 232 -20.01 -14.15 22.52
CA ASN A 232 -19.06 -14.18 21.42
C ASN A 232 -19.47 -13.17 20.35
N ILE A 233 -18.52 -12.37 19.87
CA ILE A 233 -18.75 -11.37 18.82
C ILE A 233 -18.08 -11.84 17.54
N ILE A 234 -18.83 -12.01 16.47
CA ILE A 234 -18.32 -12.35 15.13
C ILE A 234 -18.35 -11.09 14.28
N VAL A 235 -17.18 -10.59 13.90
CA VAL A 235 -17.04 -9.41 13.04
C VAL A 235 -17.07 -9.85 11.57
N THR A 236 -18.08 -9.43 10.81
CA THR A 236 -18.29 -9.86 9.42
C THR A 236 -17.55 -8.96 8.41
N ILE A 237 -17.47 -7.66 8.74
CA ILE A 237 -16.74 -6.61 8.02
C ILE A 237 -15.21 -6.74 8.17
N ARG A 238 -14.46 -6.12 7.25
CA ARG A 238 -13.02 -5.88 7.37
C ARG A 238 -12.74 -4.37 7.36
N VAL A 239 -11.56 -3.97 7.84
CA VAL A 239 -11.04 -2.60 7.58
C VAL A 239 -11.04 -2.35 6.07
N GLY A 240 -11.40 -1.13 5.66
CA GLY A 240 -11.50 -0.77 4.25
C GLY A 240 -12.81 -1.15 3.56
N TYR A 241 -13.71 -1.89 4.21
CA TYR A 241 -15.05 -2.15 3.64
C TYR A 241 -15.91 -0.88 3.71
N PHE A 242 -16.76 -0.67 2.70
CA PHE A 242 -17.83 0.32 2.76
C PHE A 242 -19.06 -0.32 3.37
N VAL A 243 -19.61 0.27 4.43
CA VAL A 243 -20.86 -0.16 5.07
C VAL A 243 -21.94 0.89 4.82
N THR A 244 -23.19 0.45 4.79
CA THR A 244 -24.36 1.32 4.78
C THR A 244 -24.98 1.40 6.17
N LYS A 245 -25.59 2.55 6.49
CA LYS A 245 -26.37 2.69 7.72
C LYS A 245 -27.46 1.61 7.78
N ASP A 246 -27.66 1.07 8.98
CA ASP A 246 -28.61 0.00 9.32
C ASP A 246 -28.23 -1.38 8.71
N GLU A 247 -27.03 -1.54 8.13
CA GLU A 247 -26.47 -2.81 7.66
C GLU A 247 -25.86 -3.64 8.80
N PRO A 248 -26.11 -4.97 8.89
CA PRO A 248 -25.48 -5.85 9.88
C PRO A 248 -23.96 -6.00 9.68
N ILE A 249 -23.19 -5.63 10.69
CA ILE A 249 -21.71 -5.60 10.66
C ILE A 249 -21.04 -6.55 11.66
N MET A 250 -21.77 -7.02 12.68
CA MET A 250 -21.31 -8.02 13.63
C MET A 250 -22.49 -8.87 14.15
N GLU A 251 -22.24 -10.12 14.48
CA GLU A 251 -23.19 -11.00 15.18
C GLU A 251 -22.74 -11.17 16.65
N ILE A 252 -23.62 -10.91 17.63
CA ILE A 252 -23.43 -11.31 19.03
C ILE A 252 -24.11 -12.66 19.24
N LYS A 253 -23.42 -13.62 19.87
CA LYS A 253 -23.97 -14.92 20.23
C LYS A 253 -23.76 -15.19 21.72
N THR A 254 -24.85 -15.39 22.46
CA THR A 254 -24.83 -15.48 23.93
C THR A 254 -25.97 -16.36 24.45
N ASN A 255 -25.86 -16.76 25.72
CA ASN A 255 -26.94 -17.43 26.47
C ASN A 255 -27.74 -16.46 27.36
N LYS A 256 -27.27 -15.21 27.53
CA LYS A 256 -28.05 -14.12 28.14
C LYS A 256 -29.04 -13.58 27.11
N ASN A 257 -30.28 -13.25 27.53
CA ASN A 257 -31.14 -12.42 26.68
C ASN A 257 -30.68 -10.96 26.79
N LEU A 258 -30.38 -10.33 25.65
CA LEU A 258 -29.91 -8.95 25.54
C LEU A 258 -30.93 -8.00 24.91
N GLU A 259 -32.16 -8.45 24.62
CA GLU A 259 -33.18 -7.65 23.89
C GLU A 259 -33.34 -6.22 24.42
N ASP A 260 -33.35 -6.02 25.75
CA ASP A 260 -33.45 -4.70 26.40
C ASP A 260 -32.12 -3.90 26.41
N ASP A 261 -30.97 -4.57 26.35
CA ASP A 261 -29.62 -3.97 26.40
C ASP A 261 -29.08 -3.61 24.99
N MET A 262 -29.66 -4.17 23.92
CA MET A 262 -29.10 -4.12 22.55
C MET A 262 -28.89 -2.71 21.97
N GLU A 263 -29.68 -1.70 22.36
CA GLU A 263 -29.47 -0.31 21.90
C GLU A 263 -28.14 0.26 22.42
N GLU A 264 -27.85 0.05 23.70
CA GLU A 264 -26.60 0.50 24.33
C GLU A 264 -25.40 -0.32 23.82
N ILE A 265 -25.56 -1.63 23.65
CA ILE A 265 -24.50 -2.49 23.10
C ILE A 265 -24.17 -2.08 21.66
N THR A 266 -25.19 -1.81 20.82
CA THR A 266 -25.00 -1.32 19.45
C THR A 266 -24.28 0.05 19.44
N ARG A 267 -24.63 0.95 20.36
CA ARG A 267 -23.97 2.24 20.54
C ARG A 267 -22.50 2.08 20.95
N ARG A 268 -22.20 1.18 21.88
CA ARG A 268 -20.82 0.88 22.34
C ARG A 268 -19.97 0.22 21.26
N VAL A 269 -20.54 -0.70 20.47
CA VAL A 269 -19.82 -1.33 19.35
C VAL A 269 -19.55 -0.35 18.23
N ASN A 270 -20.50 0.50 17.84
CA ASN A 270 -20.23 1.54 16.85
C ASN A 270 -19.18 2.57 17.33
N GLN A 271 -19.04 2.78 18.65
CA GLN A 271 -17.93 3.57 19.24
C GLN A 271 -16.55 2.88 19.20
N SER A 272 -16.50 1.55 19.00
CA SER A 272 -15.25 0.83 18.73
C SER A 272 -14.78 0.95 17.28
N LEU A 273 -15.63 1.49 16.40
CA LEU A 273 -15.35 1.65 14.97
C LEU A 273 -14.93 3.11 14.70
N SER A 274 -14.08 3.28 13.69
CA SER A 274 -13.84 4.60 13.08
C SER A 274 -14.34 4.57 11.64
N PHE A 275 -15.11 5.57 11.27
CA PHE A 275 -15.69 5.73 9.95
C PHE A 275 -15.03 6.91 9.23
N GLU A 276 -14.81 6.78 7.92
CA GLU A 276 -14.28 7.83 7.07
C GLU A 276 -14.97 7.81 5.69
N SER A 277 -15.05 8.98 5.08
CA SER A 277 -15.69 9.19 3.77
C SER A 277 -14.89 8.63 2.58
N GLU A 278 -13.58 8.41 2.75
CA GLU A 278 -12.67 7.88 1.73
C GLU A 278 -11.81 6.73 2.29
N LYS A 279 -11.23 5.91 1.41
CA LYS A 279 -10.33 4.83 1.80
C LYS A 279 -8.96 5.37 2.20
N SER A 280 -8.51 5.05 3.40
CA SER A 280 -7.13 5.29 3.85
C SER A 280 -6.26 4.07 3.62
N ALA A 281 -5.08 4.24 3.02
CA ALA A 281 -4.13 3.14 2.85
C ALA A 281 -3.48 2.70 4.18
N MET A 282 -3.46 3.58 5.19
CA MET A 282 -2.69 3.42 6.44
C MET A 282 -2.98 2.12 7.22
N TYR A 283 -4.17 1.55 7.08
CA TYR A 283 -4.60 0.33 7.77
C TYR A 283 -5.27 -0.71 6.85
N ASP A 284 -5.26 -0.48 5.53
CA ASP A 284 -6.00 -1.26 4.53
C ASP A 284 -5.04 -1.88 3.50
N PRO A 285 -4.56 -3.13 3.74
CA PRO A 285 -3.74 -3.87 2.77
C PRO A 285 -4.40 -4.02 1.41
N ASP A 286 -5.73 -4.15 1.35
CA ASP A 286 -6.47 -4.33 0.11
C ASP A 286 -6.41 -3.04 -0.73
N TYR A 287 -6.54 -1.87 -0.12
CA TYR A 287 -6.41 -0.59 -0.81
C TYR A 287 -4.97 -0.25 -1.19
N ALA A 288 -4.00 -0.53 -0.31
CA ALA A 288 -2.58 -0.40 -0.63
C ALA A 288 -2.20 -1.27 -1.85
N ARG A 289 -2.72 -2.51 -1.91
CA ARG A 289 -2.62 -3.40 -3.07
C ARG A 289 -3.33 -2.85 -4.32
N ILE A 290 -4.53 -2.26 -4.16
CA ILE A 290 -5.28 -1.66 -5.28
C ILE A 290 -4.50 -0.52 -5.94
N LYS A 291 -3.78 0.33 -5.18
CA LYS A 291 -2.90 1.37 -5.76
C LYS A 291 -1.91 0.79 -6.78
N LEU A 292 -1.28 -0.35 -6.47
CA LEU A 292 -0.39 -1.06 -7.40
C LEU A 292 -1.16 -1.70 -8.57
N THR A 293 -2.26 -2.40 -8.30
CA THR A 293 -3.07 -3.03 -9.35
C THR A 293 -3.61 -2.01 -10.37
N GLU A 294 -3.98 -0.80 -9.94
CA GLU A 294 -4.39 0.29 -10.85
C GLU A 294 -3.27 0.72 -11.81
N VAL A 295 -2.02 0.84 -11.34
CA VAL A 295 -0.86 1.18 -12.21
C VAL A 295 -0.63 0.08 -13.25
N ALA A 296 -0.66 -1.19 -12.83
CA ALA A 296 -0.51 -2.31 -13.75
C ALA A 296 -1.64 -2.37 -14.79
N LEU A 297 -2.90 -2.23 -14.37
CA LEU A 297 -4.06 -2.20 -15.27
C LEU A 297 -4.03 -1.02 -16.24
N ARG A 298 -3.51 0.14 -15.81
CA ARG A 298 -3.32 1.30 -16.69
C ARG A 298 -2.29 0.98 -17.78
N ALA A 299 -1.19 0.32 -17.43
CA ALA A 299 -0.13 -0.06 -18.36
C ALA A 299 -0.59 -1.10 -19.41
N VAL A 300 -1.29 -2.17 -19.01
CA VAL A 300 -1.88 -3.15 -19.96
C VAL A 300 -3.23 -2.73 -20.55
N SER A 301 -3.65 -1.48 -20.35
CA SER A 301 -4.84 -0.95 -21.02
C SER A 301 -4.58 -0.76 -22.53
N PRO A 302 -5.59 -0.95 -23.41
CA PRO A 302 -5.41 -0.84 -24.86
C PRO A 302 -4.92 0.53 -25.38
N GLY A 303 -4.93 1.57 -24.54
CA GLY A 303 -4.42 2.90 -24.88
C GLY A 303 -2.98 3.17 -24.46
N VAL A 304 -2.35 2.26 -23.70
CA VAL A 304 -0.94 2.37 -23.24
C VAL A 304 -0.13 1.18 -23.76
N ASN A 305 -0.63 -0.04 -23.58
CA ASN A 305 -0.03 -1.29 -24.09
C ASN A 305 1.46 -1.47 -23.70
N ASP A 306 1.78 -1.23 -22.43
CA ASP A 306 3.08 -1.54 -21.82
C ASP A 306 2.96 -2.73 -20.85
N PRO A 307 3.18 -3.97 -21.33
CA PRO A 307 3.17 -5.15 -20.46
C PRO A 307 4.38 -5.19 -19.51
N ASN A 308 5.52 -4.56 -19.84
CA ASN A 308 6.73 -4.62 -19.00
C ASN A 308 6.53 -3.88 -17.68
N THR A 309 5.86 -2.72 -17.70
CA THR A 309 5.43 -2.02 -16.48
C THR A 309 4.52 -2.90 -15.61
N ALA A 310 3.54 -3.59 -16.21
CA ALA A 310 2.65 -4.46 -15.44
C ALA A 310 3.39 -5.69 -14.87
N ILE A 311 4.35 -6.27 -15.60
CA ILE A 311 5.23 -7.34 -15.13
C ILE A 311 6.09 -6.87 -13.94
N HIS A 312 6.65 -5.66 -14.00
CA HIS A 312 7.41 -5.06 -12.90
C HIS A 312 6.55 -4.87 -11.64
N VAL A 313 5.29 -4.43 -11.79
CA VAL A 313 4.33 -4.34 -10.68
C VAL A 313 3.94 -5.72 -10.16
N LEU A 314 3.73 -6.73 -11.03
CA LEU A 314 3.40 -8.10 -10.63
C LEU A 314 4.48 -8.70 -9.71
N HIS A 315 5.76 -8.44 -9.96
CA HIS A 315 6.85 -8.86 -9.08
C HIS A 315 6.68 -8.29 -7.67
N TYR A 316 6.58 -6.96 -7.52
CA TYR A 316 6.37 -6.32 -6.22
C TYR A 316 5.08 -6.78 -5.53
N LYS A 317 3.98 -6.86 -6.27
CA LYS A 317 2.70 -7.36 -5.76
C LYS A 317 2.86 -8.79 -5.21
N SER A 318 3.57 -9.67 -5.90
CA SER A 318 3.80 -11.04 -5.43
C SER A 318 4.60 -11.10 -4.12
N LEU A 319 5.49 -10.13 -3.87
CA LEU A 319 6.26 -10.04 -2.61
C LEU A 319 5.39 -9.59 -1.42
N LEU A 320 4.35 -8.78 -1.65
CA LEU A 320 3.37 -8.40 -0.64
C LEU A 320 2.43 -9.58 -0.33
N GLU A 321 1.82 -10.16 -1.36
CA GLU A 321 0.83 -11.25 -1.24
C GLU A 321 1.47 -12.53 -0.65
N LYS A 322 2.76 -12.75 -0.91
CA LYS A 322 3.58 -13.81 -0.28
C LYS A 322 3.60 -13.71 1.25
N ARG A 323 3.49 -12.51 1.84
CA ARG A 323 3.46 -12.32 3.30
C ARG A 323 2.11 -12.70 3.88
N LEU A 324 1.00 -12.24 3.28
CA LEU A 324 -0.36 -12.64 3.69
C LEU A 324 -0.59 -14.15 3.50
N ALA A 325 -0.07 -14.74 2.42
CA ALA A 325 -0.14 -16.18 2.19
C ALA A 325 0.53 -17.01 3.29
N GLY A 326 1.52 -16.45 3.99
CA GLY A 326 2.19 -17.07 5.14
C GLY A 326 1.38 -17.04 6.44
N MET A 327 0.30 -16.27 6.51
CA MET A 327 -0.54 -16.20 7.71
C MET A 327 -1.43 -17.45 7.86
N PRO A 328 -1.50 -18.08 9.05
CA PRO A 328 -2.33 -19.26 9.29
C PRO A 328 -3.82 -18.92 9.45
N GLY A 329 -4.71 -19.86 9.16
CA GLY A 329 -6.15 -19.67 9.39
C GLY A 329 -6.79 -18.53 8.56
N LYS A 330 -8.00 -18.13 9.00
CA LYS A 330 -8.86 -17.12 8.35
C LYS A 330 -9.48 -16.12 9.34
N TYR A 331 -9.78 -16.59 10.56
CA TYR A 331 -10.29 -15.77 11.66
C TYR A 331 -9.24 -15.69 12.76
N ALA A 332 -8.93 -14.49 13.24
CA ALA A 332 -8.16 -14.25 14.46
C ALA A 332 -9.12 -14.19 15.66
N ILE A 333 -8.68 -14.68 16.82
CA ILE A 333 -9.49 -14.76 18.04
C ILE A 333 -8.88 -13.89 19.14
N PHE A 334 -9.67 -13.01 19.73
CA PHE A 334 -9.31 -12.21 20.90
C PHE A 334 -10.03 -12.77 22.14
N ILE A 335 -9.29 -13.22 23.16
CA ILE A 335 -9.81 -14.01 24.30
C ILE A 335 -9.36 -13.39 25.64
N ASN A 336 -10.25 -13.37 26.63
CA ASN A 336 -9.94 -13.50 28.07
C ASN A 336 -8.57 -14.07 28.46
N GLU A 337 -7.59 -13.28 28.90
CA GLU A 337 -6.32 -13.84 29.43
C GLU A 337 -6.41 -14.30 30.91
N ASP A 338 -7.57 -14.13 31.56
CA ASP A 338 -7.74 -14.32 33.01
C ASP A 338 -7.77 -15.80 33.50
N GLU A 339 -7.79 -16.79 32.61
CA GLU A 339 -7.88 -18.22 33.00
C GLU A 339 -6.66 -19.11 32.62
N GLU A 340 -5.98 -18.94 31.47
CA GLU A 340 -4.89 -19.86 31.08
C GLU A 340 -3.57 -19.64 31.88
N GLU A 341 -3.32 -18.43 32.40
CA GLU A 341 -2.07 -18.02 33.09
C GLU A 341 -1.73 -18.82 34.39
N LYS A 342 -2.65 -19.63 34.90
CA LYS A 342 -2.49 -20.38 36.17
C LYS A 342 -2.14 -21.86 36.02
N GLU A 343 -2.54 -22.53 34.94
CA GLU A 343 -2.34 -23.99 34.82
C GLU A 343 -0.91 -24.39 34.45
N ASP A 344 -0.22 -23.61 33.61
CA ASP A 344 1.13 -23.98 33.15
C ASP A 344 2.24 -23.60 34.14
N LYS A 345 2.00 -22.64 35.04
CA LYS A 345 2.98 -22.25 36.07
C LYS A 345 3.16 -23.34 37.15
N ASP A 346 2.11 -24.11 37.46
CA ASP A 346 2.21 -25.26 38.37
C ASP A 346 2.86 -26.48 37.70
N LYS A 347 2.65 -26.69 36.39
CA LYS A 347 3.26 -27.79 35.64
C LYS A 347 4.76 -27.58 35.40
N GLY A 348 5.18 -26.35 35.08
CA GLY A 348 6.60 -26.02 34.80
C GLY A 348 7.55 -26.14 36.00
N THR A 349 7.04 -26.17 37.23
CA THR A 349 7.87 -26.01 38.45
C THR A 349 8.43 -27.33 39.00
N ILE A 350 7.99 -28.50 38.52
CA ILE A 350 8.34 -29.81 39.12
C ILE A 350 9.61 -30.46 38.51
N ASP A 351 9.91 -30.24 37.22
CA ASP A 351 10.86 -31.12 36.50
C ASP A 351 12.31 -30.59 36.42
N GLN A 352 12.54 -29.29 36.57
CA GLN A 352 13.91 -28.70 36.49
C GLN A 352 14.84 -29.04 37.68
N GLY A 353 14.39 -29.88 38.62
CA GLY A 353 15.12 -30.21 39.85
C GLY A 353 16.20 -31.29 39.74
N LYS A 354 16.37 -31.98 38.60
CA LYS A 354 17.19 -33.22 38.54
C LYS A 354 18.46 -33.21 37.68
N GLU A 355 18.56 -32.43 36.60
CA GLU A 355 19.68 -32.60 35.64
C GLU A 355 21.01 -31.91 36.03
N LYS A 356 21.03 -31.07 37.07
CA LYS A 356 22.20 -30.21 37.37
C LYS A 356 23.36 -30.86 38.14
N ASN A 357 23.36 -32.18 38.37
CA ASN A 357 24.29 -32.83 39.29
C ASN A 357 25.30 -33.84 38.69
N GLU A 358 25.36 -34.02 37.36
CA GLU A 358 26.14 -35.13 36.76
C GLU A 358 27.23 -34.73 35.73
N LYS A 359 27.53 -33.44 35.57
CA LYS A 359 28.61 -32.94 34.68
C LYS A 359 29.53 -31.91 35.33
N GLN A 360 30.19 -32.31 36.43
CA GLN A 360 31.28 -31.51 37.01
C GLN A 360 32.36 -32.40 37.65
N ASN A 361 33.09 -33.16 36.82
CA ASN A 361 34.40 -33.74 37.13
C ASN A 361 35.12 -34.14 35.84
N THR A 362 36.46 -34.14 35.87
CA THR A 362 37.41 -34.41 34.77
C THR A 362 37.34 -33.47 33.56
N ASP A 363 38.44 -32.84 33.09
CA ASP A 363 39.77 -32.70 33.70
C ASP A 363 40.47 -31.41 33.23
N GLU A 364 41.35 -30.86 34.07
CA GLU A 364 42.26 -29.76 33.70
C GLU A 364 43.57 -30.30 33.11
N ALA A 365 43.91 -29.93 31.86
CA ALA A 365 45.27 -30.06 31.36
C ALA A 365 45.60 -29.05 30.24
N GLN A 366 46.41 -28.04 30.60
CA GLN A 366 47.68 -27.62 29.96
C GLN A 366 47.87 -27.76 28.42
N LYS A 367 48.52 -26.83 27.70
CA LYS A 367 48.94 -25.42 27.93
C LYS A 367 49.59 -24.89 26.62
N GLU A 368 49.74 -23.57 26.49
CA GLU A 368 50.83 -22.87 25.76
C GLU A 368 51.33 -23.44 24.40
N ASN A 369 51.07 -22.72 23.28
CA ASN A 369 52.03 -21.74 22.73
C ASN A 369 51.55 -21.09 21.41
N GLU A 370 51.92 -19.82 21.23
CA GLU A 370 51.97 -19.10 19.95
C GLU A 370 53.46 -19.04 19.49
N PRO A 371 53.79 -18.75 18.22
CA PRO A 371 54.03 -17.35 17.86
C PRO A 371 53.69 -16.99 16.39
N SER A 372 54.02 -15.75 16.01
CA SER A 372 53.56 -15.01 14.83
C SER A 372 54.64 -14.81 13.74
N THR A 373 54.44 -13.79 12.86
CA THR A 373 55.27 -13.29 11.72
C THR A 373 55.00 -13.87 10.32
N SER A 374 55.29 -13.19 9.21
CA SER A 374 54.90 -11.83 8.72
C SER A 374 55.51 -11.58 7.30
N GLU A 375 55.13 -10.47 6.65
CA GLU A 375 55.67 -9.90 5.38
C GLU A 375 55.08 -10.43 4.04
N LYS A 376 55.31 -9.81 2.87
CA LYS A 376 55.11 -8.41 2.35
C LYS A 376 55.80 -8.26 0.96
N SER A 377 55.04 -8.21 -0.12
CA SER A 377 55.44 -7.65 -1.44
C SER A 377 54.17 -7.49 -2.32
N LYS A 378 53.88 -6.42 -3.10
CA LYS A 378 54.63 -5.54 -4.04
C LYS A 378 55.08 -6.25 -5.33
N GLU A 379 54.91 -5.73 -6.56
CA GLU A 379 54.25 -4.49 -7.08
C GLU A 379 54.14 -4.56 -8.64
N LYS A 380 53.36 -3.66 -9.29
CA LYS A 380 53.22 -3.43 -10.76
C LYS A 380 52.44 -4.49 -11.57
N GLY A 381 51.71 -4.19 -12.66
CA GLY A 381 51.23 -2.91 -13.22
C GLY A 381 51.86 -2.46 -14.55
N ILE A 382 51.06 -2.33 -15.62
CA ILE A 382 51.25 -1.53 -16.86
C ILE A 382 49.94 -1.54 -17.71
N ASN A 383 49.64 -0.42 -18.38
CA ASN A 383 48.66 -0.23 -19.48
C ASN A 383 49.31 0.68 -20.56
N PRO A 384 48.99 0.51 -21.85
CA PRO A 384 48.26 1.54 -22.66
C PRO A 384 47.13 0.92 -23.54
N GLU A 385 46.08 1.60 -24.04
CA GLU A 385 45.98 2.86 -24.88
C GLU A 385 46.58 2.63 -26.30
N ASP A 386 46.03 3.03 -27.47
CA ASP A 386 44.87 3.84 -27.96
C ASP A 386 44.45 3.31 -29.39
N ASP A 387 43.50 3.83 -30.20
CA ASP A 387 42.07 4.26 -30.09
C ASP A 387 41.55 4.55 -31.55
N ASP A 388 40.38 5.21 -31.74
CA ASP A 388 39.81 5.81 -32.99
C ASP A 388 39.26 4.84 -34.10
N SER A 389 38.27 5.16 -34.98
CA SER A 389 37.21 6.21 -35.03
C SER A 389 36.21 6.03 -36.22
N LYS A 390 34.98 6.63 -36.13
CA LYS A 390 34.17 7.39 -37.16
C LYS A 390 33.84 6.76 -38.55
N ASP A 391 32.89 7.16 -39.42
CA ASP A 391 31.61 7.95 -39.48
C ASP A 391 30.81 7.38 -40.73
N GLU A 392 29.82 7.92 -41.50
CA GLU A 392 29.13 9.22 -41.72
C GLU A 392 27.71 9.00 -42.38
N GLU A 393 26.62 9.44 -41.71
CA GLU A 393 25.43 10.22 -42.19
C GLU A 393 24.53 9.88 -43.46
N LYS A 394 23.23 10.31 -43.41
CA LYS A 394 22.34 10.89 -44.51
C LYS A 394 21.00 10.25 -45.00
N GLU A 395 19.98 11.15 -45.00
CA GLU A 395 18.94 11.49 -46.02
C GLU A 395 17.70 10.62 -46.43
N SER A 396 16.54 10.99 -45.86
CA SER A 396 15.32 11.58 -46.49
C SER A 396 14.46 10.91 -47.60
N LYS A 397 13.12 10.88 -47.37
CA LYS A 397 11.95 11.23 -48.25
C LYS A 397 10.63 10.71 -47.61
N ALA A 398 9.42 11.27 -47.66
CA ALA A 398 8.75 12.45 -48.27
C ALA A 398 7.59 12.12 -49.26
N TYR A 399 6.36 12.01 -48.73
CA TYR A 399 5.03 12.19 -49.37
C TYR A 399 4.06 12.60 -48.23
N LYS A 400 3.28 13.69 -48.22
CA LYS A 400 2.36 14.34 -49.19
C LYS A 400 1.06 13.52 -49.40
N THR A 401 0.03 13.68 -48.56
CA THR A 401 -0.98 14.77 -48.49
C THR A 401 -2.02 14.72 -49.61
N GLU A 402 -3.29 14.50 -49.24
CA GLU A 402 -4.48 14.92 -50.00
C GLU A 402 -5.63 15.28 -49.03
N ILE A 403 -6.61 16.08 -49.48
CA ILE A 403 -7.65 16.75 -48.65
C ILE A 403 -8.95 16.84 -49.45
N ILE A 404 -10.11 16.53 -48.85
CA ILE A 404 -11.53 16.90 -49.19
C ILE A 404 -12.43 16.00 -48.30
N SER A 405 -13.15 16.49 -47.27
CA SER A 405 -14.51 17.07 -47.26
C SER A 405 -15.60 16.20 -47.92
N SER A 406 -16.80 15.98 -47.38
CA SER A 406 -17.56 16.71 -46.33
C SER A 406 -18.65 15.87 -45.64
N ASP A 407 -19.18 16.38 -44.53
CA ASP A 407 -20.49 16.15 -43.89
C ASP A 407 -21.59 15.33 -44.62
N LYS A 408 -22.29 14.49 -43.82
CA LYS A 408 -23.70 14.03 -43.94
C LYS A 408 -24.00 13.06 -45.11
N ASP A 409 -24.85 12.04 -44.97
CA ASP A 409 -26.05 11.93 -44.12
C ASP A 409 -26.02 10.85 -43.02
N GLN A 410 -27.01 10.91 -42.11
CA GLN A 410 -27.34 9.90 -41.08
C GLN A 410 -28.79 9.41 -41.27
N ASN A 411 -29.13 8.35 -40.53
CA ASN A 411 -30.45 7.69 -40.39
C ASN A 411 -30.81 6.70 -41.51
N ASP A 412 -30.71 5.39 -41.19
CA ASP A 412 -31.71 4.34 -41.53
C ASP A 412 -31.30 2.89 -41.12
N GLU A 413 -30.37 2.68 -40.16
CA GLU A 413 -29.94 1.32 -39.74
C GLU A 413 -30.05 0.96 -38.24
N GLU A 414 -30.29 1.89 -37.30
CA GLU A 414 -30.21 1.59 -35.85
C GLU A 414 -31.33 0.64 -35.33
N ASP A 415 -32.52 0.65 -35.94
CA ASP A 415 -33.70 -0.16 -35.53
C ASP A 415 -33.56 -1.69 -35.75
N LYS A 416 -32.37 -2.21 -36.09
CA LYS A 416 -32.14 -3.66 -36.39
C LYS A 416 -31.08 -4.34 -35.53
N GLU A 417 -30.54 -3.66 -34.52
CA GLU A 417 -29.53 -4.22 -33.62
C GLU A 417 -30.09 -4.51 -32.21
N GLU A 418 -30.96 -3.65 -31.65
CA GLU A 418 -31.52 -3.83 -30.29
C GLU A 418 -32.19 -5.20 -30.06
N ASP A 419 -32.97 -5.69 -31.02
CA ASP A 419 -33.69 -6.97 -30.87
C ASP A 419 -32.75 -8.19 -30.85
N LYS A 420 -31.56 -8.08 -31.45
CA LYS A 420 -30.53 -9.15 -31.41
C LYS A 420 -29.80 -9.18 -30.06
N GLU A 421 -29.60 -8.03 -29.42
CA GLU A 421 -29.06 -7.96 -28.06
C GLU A 421 -30.05 -8.52 -27.03
N LYS A 422 -31.34 -8.13 -27.14
CA LYS A 422 -32.40 -8.59 -26.23
C LYS A 422 -32.53 -10.12 -26.22
N ASP A 423 -32.55 -10.79 -27.37
CA ASP A 423 -32.62 -12.27 -27.42
C ASP A 423 -31.33 -12.96 -26.91
N ASN A 424 -30.15 -12.39 -27.19
CA ASN A 424 -28.88 -12.88 -26.63
C ASN A 424 -28.82 -12.72 -25.10
N SER A 425 -29.36 -11.64 -24.54
CA SER A 425 -29.43 -11.43 -23.09
C SER A 425 -30.27 -12.52 -22.39
N ASN A 426 -31.40 -12.91 -22.99
CA ASN A 426 -32.26 -13.98 -22.48
C ASN A 426 -31.62 -15.36 -22.63
N LYS A 427 -30.89 -15.63 -23.73
CA LYS A 427 -30.06 -16.86 -23.88
C LYS A 427 -28.92 -16.93 -22.87
N LYS A 428 -28.33 -15.80 -22.46
CA LYS A 428 -27.36 -15.76 -21.35
C LYS A 428 -28.04 -16.04 -20.00
N ARG A 429 -29.16 -15.36 -19.68
CA ARG A 429 -29.90 -15.58 -18.42
C ARG A 429 -30.39 -17.03 -18.26
N SER A 430 -30.94 -17.66 -19.30
CA SER A 430 -31.41 -19.05 -19.19
C SER A 430 -30.29 -20.06 -18.95
N ARG A 431 -29.09 -19.83 -19.51
CA ARG A 431 -27.88 -20.63 -19.24
C ARG A 431 -27.33 -20.46 -17.83
N VAL A 432 -27.40 -19.26 -17.26
CA VAL A 432 -27.01 -19.02 -15.85
C VAL A 432 -27.98 -19.76 -14.91
N ILE A 433 -29.29 -19.67 -15.15
CA ILE A 433 -30.31 -20.32 -14.31
C ILE A 433 -30.23 -21.86 -14.39
N SER A 434 -29.91 -22.45 -15.56
CA SER A 434 -29.69 -23.90 -15.66
C SER A 434 -28.37 -24.35 -15.02
N GLY A 435 -27.32 -23.55 -15.07
CA GLY A 435 -26.07 -23.78 -14.33
C GLY A 435 -26.30 -23.85 -12.81
N ILE A 436 -27.07 -22.91 -12.26
CA ILE A 436 -27.41 -22.87 -10.82
C ILE A 436 -28.21 -24.12 -10.40
N LYS A 437 -29.17 -24.58 -11.21
CA LYS A 437 -29.89 -25.84 -10.93
C LYS A 437 -28.99 -27.07 -10.93
N ASN A 438 -28.09 -27.20 -11.91
CA ASN A 438 -27.13 -28.30 -11.95
C ASN A 438 -26.15 -28.30 -10.76
N SER A 439 -25.85 -27.12 -10.18
CA SER A 439 -25.08 -27.02 -8.94
C SER A 439 -25.88 -27.55 -7.73
N SER A 440 -27.14 -27.13 -7.60
CA SER A 440 -28.05 -27.60 -6.53
C SER A 440 -28.27 -29.13 -6.56
N GLU A 441 -28.42 -29.71 -7.74
CA GLU A 441 -28.57 -31.17 -7.89
C GLU A 441 -27.27 -31.95 -7.63
N LYS A 442 -26.09 -31.35 -7.92
CA LYS A 442 -24.81 -31.94 -7.50
C LYS A 442 -24.64 -31.97 -5.98
N ASN A 443 -24.96 -30.89 -5.27
CA ASN A 443 -24.83 -30.86 -3.80
C ASN A 443 -25.74 -31.91 -3.12
N LYS A 444 -26.99 -32.05 -3.57
CA LYS A 444 -27.90 -33.10 -3.07
C LYS A 444 -27.38 -34.52 -3.30
N LYS A 445 -26.51 -34.74 -4.30
CA LYS A 445 -25.87 -36.04 -4.53
C LYS A 445 -24.68 -36.31 -3.61
N TYR A 446 -24.02 -35.27 -3.08
CA TYR A 446 -22.98 -35.44 -2.07
C TYR A 446 -23.55 -35.72 -0.66
N GLU A 447 -24.65 -35.06 -0.28
CA GLU A 447 -25.33 -35.32 1.00
C GLU A 447 -25.89 -36.76 1.11
N ALA A 448 -26.25 -37.38 -0.03
CA ALA A 448 -26.85 -38.71 -0.10
C ALA A 448 -25.86 -39.88 0.05
N ILE A 449 -24.54 -39.62 0.15
CA ILE A 449 -23.49 -40.65 0.19
C ILE A 449 -22.92 -40.86 1.62
N LEU A 450 -23.37 -40.07 2.61
CA LEU A 450 -22.91 -40.11 4.00
C LEU A 450 -23.99 -40.60 5.00
N LYS A 451 -24.94 -41.41 4.54
CA LYS A 451 -26.02 -41.99 5.38
C LYS A 451 -26.35 -43.45 5.01
N ASP A 452 -25.39 -44.34 5.20
CA ASP A 452 -25.70 -45.74 5.51
C ASP A 452 -24.52 -46.36 6.28
N ASP A 453 -24.63 -46.46 7.61
CA ASP A 453 -24.00 -47.48 8.46
C ASP A 453 -24.31 -47.27 9.96
N SER A 454 -24.24 -48.36 10.74
CA SER A 454 -24.31 -48.42 12.22
C SER A 454 -25.65 -48.08 12.92
N GLU A 455 -26.62 -49.01 12.80
CA GLU A 455 -27.26 -49.48 14.04
C GLU A 455 -26.27 -50.37 14.79
N ASP A 456 -25.61 -49.86 15.83
CA ASP A 456 -24.98 -50.72 16.85
C ASP A 456 -24.90 -50.01 18.22
N ASN A 457 -24.96 -50.80 19.30
CA ASN A 457 -24.99 -50.34 20.69
C ASN A 457 -23.61 -50.36 21.33
N ASN A 458 -22.98 -49.19 21.48
CA ASN A 458 -21.67 -49.06 22.09
C ASN A 458 -21.63 -47.84 23.06
N PRO A 459 -21.13 -47.95 24.32
CA PRO A 459 -21.17 -46.87 25.32
C PRO A 459 -20.33 -45.61 25.00
N SER A 460 -19.64 -45.55 23.87
CA SER A 460 -18.71 -44.46 23.48
C SER A 460 -19.36 -43.12 23.13
N LYS A 461 -20.68 -42.97 23.34
CA LYS A 461 -21.44 -41.74 23.02
C LYS A 461 -21.29 -40.62 24.05
N ASP A 462 -20.95 -40.92 25.30
CA ASP A 462 -20.89 -39.89 26.35
C ASP A 462 -19.49 -39.25 26.47
N ASN A 463 -18.39 -40.03 26.37
CA ASN A 463 -17.05 -39.44 26.22
C ASN A 463 -16.98 -38.44 25.05
N LYS A 464 -17.59 -38.77 23.90
CA LYS A 464 -17.65 -37.85 22.75
C LYS A 464 -18.49 -36.58 22.98
N LYS A 465 -19.41 -36.58 23.95
CA LYS A 465 -20.12 -35.35 24.38
C LYS A 465 -19.26 -34.53 25.35
N GLU A 466 -18.49 -35.17 26.20
CA GLU A 466 -17.57 -34.50 27.13
C GLU A 466 -16.41 -33.85 26.36
N GLU A 467 -15.83 -34.55 25.38
CA GLU A 467 -14.86 -33.98 24.42
C GLU A 467 -15.44 -32.80 23.63
N LYS A 468 -16.73 -32.85 23.22
CA LYS A 468 -17.36 -31.70 22.53
C LYS A 468 -17.54 -30.53 23.50
N LYS A 469 -18.12 -30.76 24.69
CA LYS A 469 -18.27 -29.73 25.73
C LYS A 469 -16.95 -29.06 26.12
N GLN A 470 -15.85 -29.81 26.23
CA GLN A 470 -14.53 -29.24 26.52
C GLN A 470 -14.01 -28.34 25.39
N LYS A 471 -14.33 -28.64 24.12
CA LYS A 471 -14.01 -27.77 22.98
C LYS A 471 -14.93 -26.56 22.89
N ASP A 472 -16.22 -26.72 23.16
CA ASP A 472 -17.21 -25.65 23.13
C ASP A 472 -16.87 -24.55 24.16
N ASN A 473 -16.27 -24.93 25.30
CA ASN A 473 -15.86 -24.00 26.35
C ASN A 473 -14.60 -23.16 26.01
N LYS A 474 -13.70 -23.59 25.11
CA LYS A 474 -12.41 -22.90 24.90
C LYS A 474 -12.55 -21.51 24.27
N TYR A 475 -13.63 -21.24 23.55
CA TYR A 475 -13.82 -19.98 22.84
C TYR A 475 -15.03 -19.18 23.36
N THR A 476 -15.34 -19.26 24.67
CA THR A 476 -16.31 -18.35 25.29
C THR A 476 -15.73 -16.93 25.44
N LYS A 477 -16.59 -15.90 25.51
CA LYS A 477 -16.20 -14.49 25.72
C LYS A 477 -15.15 -14.01 24.71
N SER A 478 -15.32 -14.42 23.46
CA SER A 478 -14.30 -14.31 22.41
C SER A 478 -14.77 -13.47 21.23
N VAL A 479 -13.90 -12.58 20.72
CA VAL A 479 -14.14 -11.85 19.47
C VAL A 479 -13.45 -12.59 18.31
N PHE A 480 -14.18 -12.86 17.24
CA PHE A 480 -13.68 -13.47 16.01
C PHE A 480 -13.64 -12.43 14.88
N TYR A 481 -12.46 -12.15 14.33
CA TYR A 481 -12.29 -11.21 13.22
C TYR A 481 -11.76 -11.91 11.96
N ARG A 482 -12.45 -11.73 10.82
CA ARG A 482 -12.05 -12.27 9.50
C ARG A 482 -10.85 -11.50 8.93
N TYR A 483 -9.67 -11.78 9.44
CA TYR A 483 -8.45 -11.00 9.16
C TYR A 483 -7.69 -11.42 7.89
N ASN A 484 -7.82 -12.67 7.45
CA ASN A 484 -7.08 -13.22 6.31
C ASN A 484 -8.04 -14.04 5.44
N ASP A 485 -8.68 -13.41 4.46
CA ASP A 485 -9.54 -14.13 3.51
C ASP A 485 -8.78 -14.40 2.21
N PHE A 486 -7.65 -15.10 2.34
CA PHE A 486 -6.63 -15.22 1.29
C PHE A 486 -7.16 -15.63 -0.09
N ALA A 487 -8.28 -16.39 -0.17
CA ALA A 487 -8.95 -16.71 -1.43
C ALA A 487 -9.64 -15.49 -2.07
N GLU A 488 -10.35 -14.68 -1.28
CA GLU A 488 -10.94 -13.40 -1.70
C GLU A 488 -9.83 -12.41 -2.09
N ASP A 489 -8.74 -12.38 -1.32
CA ASP A 489 -7.63 -11.44 -1.49
C ASP A 489 -6.78 -11.75 -2.73
N LEU A 490 -6.41 -13.02 -2.94
CA LEU A 490 -5.72 -13.49 -4.14
C LEU A 490 -6.58 -13.28 -5.40
N HIS A 491 -7.88 -13.59 -5.34
CA HIS A 491 -8.77 -13.39 -6.47
C HIS A 491 -8.96 -11.90 -6.79
N SER A 492 -9.39 -11.11 -5.80
CA SER A 492 -9.64 -9.66 -5.97
C SER A 492 -8.40 -8.91 -6.44
N GLY A 493 -7.21 -9.26 -5.91
CA GLY A 493 -5.95 -8.65 -6.27
C GLY A 493 -5.49 -8.92 -7.71
N TYR A 494 -5.77 -10.11 -8.28
CA TYR A 494 -5.19 -10.52 -9.58
C TYR A 494 -6.20 -10.67 -10.73
N TRP A 495 -7.50 -10.87 -10.50
CA TRP A 495 -8.44 -11.27 -11.59
C TRP A 495 -8.49 -10.29 -12.77
N GLN A 496 -8.38 -8.98 -12.52
CA GLN A 496 -8.35 -7.98 -13.59
C GLN A 496 -7.05 -8.07 -14.40
N LEU A 497 -5.92 -8.30 -13.76
CA LEU A 497 -4.62 -8.47 -14.42
C LEU A 497 -4.64 -9.73 -15.29
N VAL A 498 -5.20 -10.85 -14.79
CA VAL A 498 -5.48 -12.04 -15.61
C VAL A 498 -6.33 -11.66 -16.82
N PHE A 499 -7.45 -10.95 -16.64
CA PHE A 499 -8.34 -10.59 -17.75
C PHE A 499 -7.69 -9.72 -18.84
N TYR A 500 -6.86 -8.73 -18.48
CA TYR A 500 -6.16 -7.92 -19.48
C TYR A 500 -4.93 -8.62 -20.09
N MET A 501 -4.21 -9.44 -19.31
CA MET A 501 -2.93 -10.04 -19.72
C MET A 501 -3.08 -11.43 -20.34
N GLN A 502 -4.27 -12.06 -20.33
CA GLN A 502 -4.53 -13.43 -20.84
C GLN A 502 -4.16 -13.70 -22.33
N LYS A 503 -3.75 -12.68 -23.10
CA LYS A 503 -3.32 -12.78 -24.50
C LYS A 503 -1.85 -12.37 -24.72
N ASP A 504 -1.14 -11.95 -23.68
CA ASP A 504 0.28 -11.65 -23.70
C ASP A 504 1.03 -12.80 -23.02
N ILE A 505 1.88 -13.53 -23.75
CA ILE A 505 2.58 -14.70 -23.19
C ILE A 505 3.57 -14.30 -22.07
N SER A 506 4.16 -13.11 -22.14
CA SER A 506 5.05 -12.57 -21.11
C SER A 506 4.26 -12.19 -19.86
N GLY A 507 3.08 -11.60 -20.06
CA GLY A 507 2.14 -11.27 -18.99
C GLY A 507 1.56 -12.50 -18.29
N VAL A 508 1.22 -13.54 -19.04
CA VAL A 508 0.78 -14.83 -18.50
C VAL A 508 1.92 -15.52 -17.74
N HIS A 509 3.13 -15.55 -18.28
CA HIS A 509 4.31 -16.06 -17.58
C HIS A 509 4.53 -15.34 -16.24
N ALA A 510 4.48 -14.01 -16.21
CA ALA A 510 4.63 -13.21 -14.99
C ALA A 510 3.51 -13.46 -13.95
N LEU A 511 2.29 -13.79 -14.37
CA LEU A 511 1.20 -14.18 -13.47
C LEU A 511 1.48 -15.53 -12.79
N PHE A 512 2.05 -16.51 -13.51
CA PHE A 512 2.52 -17.76 -12.90
C PHE A 512 3.76 -17.54 -12.01
N GLU A 513 4.73 -16.71 -12.42
CA GLU A 513 5.89 -16.36 -11.58
C GLU A 513 5.48 -15.66 -10.27
N ALA A 514 4.44 -14.81 -10.31
CA ALA A 514 3.85 -14.22 -9.12
C ALA A 514 3.21 -15.30 -8.22
N LEU A 515 2.39 -16.20 -8.78
CA LEU A 515 1.76 -17.29 -8.02
C LEU A 515 2.78 -18.27 -7.44
N LYS A 516 3.88 -18.53 -8.16
CA LYS A 516 5.05 -19.29 -7.72
C LYS A 516 5.75 -18.64 -6.54
N THR A 517 5.96 -17.32 -6.60
CA THR A 517 6.58 -16.52 -5.54
C THR A 517 5.76 -16.53 -4.25
N ILE A 518 4.44 -16.45 -4.37
CA ILE A 518 3.48 -16.59 -3.27
C ILE A 518 3.56 -18.01 -2.66
N SER A 519 3.50 -19.04 -3.51
CA SER A 519 3.52 -20.46 -3.11
C SER A 519 4.68 -20.82 -2.17
N TYR A 520 5.87 -20.25 -2.38
CA TYR A 520 7.07 -20.60 -1.60
C TYR A 520 6.99 -20.27 -0.09
N ALA A 521 6.19 -19.29 0.33
CA ALA A 521 6.02 -18.94 1.75
C ALA A 521 4.60 -19.20 2.28
N SER A 522 3.76 -19.89 1.50
CA SER A 522 2.36 -20.09 1.84
C SER A 522 2.16 -21.07 3.00
N HIS A 523 1.31 -20.70 3.96
CA HIS A 523 0.86 -21.60 5.02
C HIS A 523 0.06 -22.78 4.45
N LEU A 524 0.09 -23.92 5.15
CA LEU A 524 -0.68 -25.14 4.79
C LEU A 524 -2.15 -24.83 4.46
N ASP A 525 -2.75 -23.89 5.19
CA ASP A 525 -4.14 -23.51 4.99
C ASP A 525 -4.45 -22.96 3.61
N ASN A 526 -3.49 -22.23 3.04
CA ASN A 526 -3.66 -21.39 1.85
C ASN A 526 -3.27 -22.13 0.56
N LEU A 527 -2.45 -23.19 0.66
CA LEU A 527 -2.04 -24.04 -0.46
C LEU A 527 -3.22 -24.58 -1.29
N GLY A 528 -4.37 -24.84 -0.66
CA GLY A 528 -5.58 -25.26 -1.37
C GLY A 528 -6.11 -24.19 -2.34
N PHE A 529 -6.24 -22.94 -1.85
CA PHE A 529 -6.69 -21.81 -2.66
C PHE A 529 -5.71 -21.47 -3.78
N ILE A 530 -4.40 -21.62 -3.55
CA ILE A 530 -3.37 -21.43 -4.58
C ILE A 530 -3.50 -22.50 -5.67
N LYS A 531 -3.78 -23.75 -5.32
CA LYS A 531 -4.03 -24.82 -6.31
C LYS A 531 -5.26 -24.49 -7.17
N GLU A 532 -6.37 -24.09 -6.55
CA GLU A 532 -7.59 -23.68 -7.25
C GLU A 532 -7.33 -22.46 -8.15
N TYR A 533 -6.53 -21.49 -7.69
CA TYR A 533 -6.15 -20.32 -8.50
C TYR A 533 -5.21 -20.66 -9.66
N ASN A 534 -4.30 -21.63 -9.48
CA ASN A 534 -3.43 -22.15 -10.54
C ASN A 534 -4.25 -22.84 -11.65
N GLU A 535 -5.22 -23.67 -11.25
CA GLU A 535 -6.18 -24.29 -12.18
C GLU A 535 -7.06 -23.25 -12.90
N TYR A 536 -7.50 -22.20 -12.20
CA TYR A 536 -8.23 -21.07 -12.79
C TYR A 536 -7.38 -20.31 -13.82
N LEU A 537 -6.16 -19.91 -13.45
CA LEU A 537 -5.24 -19.14 -14.31
C LEU A 537 -4.94 -19.92 -15.59
N TYR A 538 -4.53 -21.18 -15.48
CA TYR A 538 -4.29 -22.06 -16.63
C TYR A 538 -5.53 -22.20 -17.51
N ASN A 539 -6.72 -22.39 -16.93
CA ASN A 539 -7.95 -22.53 -17.70
C ASN A 539 -8.37 -21.26 -18.45
N MET A 540 -8.00 -20.08 -17.96
CA MET A 540 -8.26 -18.78 -18.59
C MET A 540 -7.25 -18.44 -19.70
N THR A 541 -5.99 -18.86 -19.57
CA THR A 541 -4.90 -18.40 -20.46
C THR A 541 -4.55 -19.40 -21.57
N SER A 542 -4.40 -20.68 -21.25
CA SER A 542 -3.93 -21.74 -22.19
C SER A 542 -4.65 -21.73 -23.54
N LYS A 543 -5.97 -21.50 -23.54
CA LYS A 543 -6.87 -21.56 -24.71
C LYS A 543 -6.73 -20.35 -25.65
N ASN A 544 -6.01 -19.31 -25.25
CA ASN A 544 -5.83 -18.10 -26.06
C ASN A 544 -4.63 -18.17 -27.01
N PHE A 545 -3.70 -19.11 -26.77
CA PHE A 545 -2.47 -19.28 -27.56
C PHE A 545 -2.60 -20.50 -28.48
N GLN A 546 -2.28 -20.32 -29.76
CA GLN A 546 -2.36 -21.39 -30.77
C GLN A 546 -1.01 -22.07 -31.01
N GLU A 547 0.10 -21.36 -30.75
CA GLU A 547 1.45 -21.88 -30.95
C GLU A 547 1.84 -22.87 -29.85
N THR A 548 2.35 -24.04 -30.24
CA THR A 548 2.76 -25.10 -29.32
C THR A 548 3.86 -24.65 -28.36
N PHE A 549 4.69 -23.67 -28.75
CA PHE A 549 5.75 -23.14 -27.90
C PHE A 549 5.19 -22.35 -26.70
N ASP A 550 4.22 -21.47 -26.94
CA ASP A 550 3.54 -20.69 -25.89
C ASP A 550 2.73 -21.60 -24.96
N GLN A 551 2.05 -22.61 -25.53
CA GLN A 551 1.34 -23.63 -24.75
C GLN A 551 2.30 -24.41 -23.84
N ASN A 552 3.48 -24.79 -24.33
CA ASN A 552 4.50 -25.48 -23.53
C ASN A 552 5.08 -24.59 -22.41
N ILE A 553 5.15 -23.27 -22.59
CA ILE A 553 5.53 -22.33 -21.52
C ILE A 553 4.46 -22.33 -20.42
N ILE A 554 3.19 -22.18 -20.80
CA ILE A 554 2.06 -22.15 -19.86
C ILE A 554 1.94 -23.48 -19.09
N GLU A 555 2.10 -24.62 -19.76
CA GLU A 555 2.08 -25.95 -19.14
C GLU A 555 3.23 -26.12 -18.13
N ARG A 556 4.46 -25.73 -18.51
CA ARG A 556 5.65 -25.77 -17.64
C ARG A 556 5.44 -24.95 -16.38
N ASP A 557 4.87 -23.75 -16.50
CA ASP A 557 4.73 -22.82 -15.38
C ASP A 557 3.60 -23.23 -14.42
N TYR A 558 2.49 -23.73 -14.98
CA TYR A 558 1.41 -24.35 -14.21
C TYR A 558 1.88 -25.57 -13.41
N GLU A 559 2.65 -26.48 -14.03
CA GLU A 559 3.23 -27.65 -13.36
C GLU A 559 4.34 -27.29 -12.36
N ALA A 560 5.08 -26.21 -12.58
CA ALA A 560 6.06 -25.69 -11.62
C ALA A 560 5.39 -25.21 -10.33
N VAL A 561 4.30 -24.43 -10.42
CA VAL A 561 3.49 -24.01 -9.26
C VAL A 561 2.92 -25.24 -8.52
N LYS A 562 2.33 -26.18 -9.26
CA LYS A 562 1.80 -27.44 -8.71
C LYS A 562 2.87 -28.26 -7.96
N THR A 563 4.06 -28.41 -8.54
CA THR A 563 5.20 -29.10 -7.92
C THR A 563 5.62 -28.45 -6.59
N ILE A 564 5.59 -27.11 -6.51
CA ILE A 564 5.93 -26.38 -5.27
C ILE A 564 4.85 -26.60 -4.20
N ILE A 565 3.57 -26.60 -4.57
CA ILE A 565 2.45 -26.89 -3.64
C ILE A 565 2.57 -28.32 -3.09
N GLU A 566 2.83 -29.30 -3.95
CA GLU A 566 3.00 -30.71 -3.55
C GLU A 566 4.21 -30.88 -2.62
N LYS A 567 5.35 -30.26 -2.96
CA LYS A 567 6.54 -30.25 -2.10
C LYS A 567 6.29 -29.56 -0.76
N LYS A 568 5.66 -28.38 -0.74
CA LYS A 568 5.35 -27.66 0.50
C LYS A 568 4.39 -28.44 1.40
N LYS A 569 3.44 -29.16 0.81
CA LYS A 569 2.53 -30.04 1.55
C LYS A 569 3.26 -31.23 2.18
N ALA A 570 4.29 -31.78 1.52
CA ALA A 570 5.15 -32.82 2.11
C ALA A 570 6.02 -32.26 3.25
N GLU A 571 6.76 -31.17 3.00
CA GLU A 571 7.65 -30.49 3.98
C GLU A 571 6.97 -30.05 5.29
N LEU A 572 5.65 -29.91 5.28
CA LEU A 572 4.83 -29.48 6.43
C LEU A 572 3.91 -30.61 6.93
N SER A 573 4.18 -31.86 6.54
CA SER A 573 3.50 -33.07 7.00
C SER A 573 4.42 -34.11 7.64
N GLU A 574 5.73 -33.84 7.64
CA GLU A 574 6.79 -34.55 8.37
C GLU A 574 7.11 -33.82 9.69
#